data_AF-E2C8I9-F1
#
_entry.id   AF-E2C8I9-F1
#
_cell.length_a   1.000
_cell.length_b   1.000
_cell.length_c   1.000
_cell.angle_alpha   90.00
_cell.angle_beta   90.00
_cell.angle_gamma   90.00
#
_symmetry.space_group_name_H-M   'P 1'
#
loop_
_entity.id
_entity.type
_entity.pdbx_description
1 polymer ?
#
loop_
_entity_poly.entity_id
_entity_poly.type
_entity_poly.pdbx_seq_one_letter_code
_entity_poly.pdbx_strand_id
1 'polypeptide(L)'
;MAHVTDKIMQILHKCHPNKDNYEDKSGNLNKSLEKIKSHAERLLISMPSMPNNYVGCVEYASLNKMIATCNLKIGNELLAIHHLIESHAVILRQQILHRHQKTQMRESLLNIPQTYGLKPTYVKFETKFSYDILKSKLVELPKEWYILQVTVQYESSNVLKYRSISNLMSAIHITILPTGPSEIEPLCITLPKPEMEVSYDICTEIKNILDSYKTKLQATYTKNEYYWIMRKEQDNKMKMAIDGLETTWLREWRVLFMADPIEDLEIINEIHEMIDKLILDSKFS
;
A
#
# COMPACT_ATOMS: atom_id res chain seq x y z
N MET A 1 16.92 15.78 17.20
CA MET A 1 15.83 15.57 16.22
C MET A 1 16.22 16.02 14.82
N ALA A 2 16.56 17.30 14.58
CA ALA A 2 16.92 17.83 13.24
C ALA A 2 17.92 16.99 12.42
N HIS A 3 19.02 16.55 13.04
CA HIS A 3 20.07 15.78 12.36
C HIS A 3 19.63 14.38 11.88
N VAL A 4 18.59 13.79 12.49
CA VAL A 4 18.02 12.50 12.05
C VAL A 4 17.07 12.72 10.89
N THR A 5 16.26 13.78 10.94
CA THR A 5 15.36 14.18 9.86
C THR A 5 16.13 14.51 8.58
N ASP A 6 17.27 15.19 8.69
CA ASP A 6 18.14 15.51 7.54
C ASP A 6 18.72 14.25 6.87
N LYS A 7 19.13 13.26 7.68
CA LYS A 7 19.62 11.97 7.16
C LYS A 7 18.52 11.17 6.47
N ILE A 8 17.29 11.19 7.02
CA ILE A 8 16.13 10.57 6.40
C ILE A 8 15.89 11.21 5.03
N MET A 9 15.79 12.55 4.97
CA MET A 9 15.53 13.29 3.72
C MET A 9 16.59 13.04 2.63
N GLN A 10 17.86 12.93 3.00
CA GLN A 10 18.93 12.59 2.03
C GLN A 10 18.76 11.18 1.42
N ILE A 11 18.26 10.21 2.19
CA ILE A 11 17.98 8.86 1.68
C ILE A 11 16.70 8.88 0.83
N LEU A 12 15.68 9.65 1.23
CA LEU A 12 14.45 9.83 0.43
C LEU A 12 14.78 10.34 -0.98
N HIS A 13 15.66 11.33 -1.09
CA HIS A 13 16.08 11.91 -2.37
C HIS A 13 16.84 10.91 -3.27
N LYS A 14 17.64 10.00 -2.70
CA LYS A 14 18.39 8.99 -3.47
C LYS A 14 17.51 7.85 -4.01
N CYS A 15 16.30 7.68 -3.48
CA CYS A 15 15.39 6.63 -3.90
C CYS A 15 14.60 6.97 -5.17
N HIS A 16 14.71 8.20 -5.69
CA HIS A 16 14.22 8.55 -7.02
C HIS A 16 15.32 8.35 -8.06
N PRO A 17 15.26 7.31 -8.90
CA PRO A 17 15.96 7.34 -10.16
C PRO A 17 15.27 8.42 -11.03
N ASN A 18 16.00 9.48 -11.38
CA ASN A 18 15.61 10.32 -12.51
C ASN A 18 15.37 9.40 -13.72
N LYS A 19 14.27 9.65 -14.45
CA LYS A 19 13.76 8.80 -15.54
C LYS A 19 14.66 8.69 -16.79
N ASP A 20 15.90 9.21 -16.78
CA ASP A 20 16.61 9.50 -18.03
C ASP A 20 17.89 8.68 -18.29
N ASN A 21 18.16 7.55 -17.65
CA ASN A 21 19.33 6.74 -18.02
C ASN A 21 19.10 5.22 -17.84
N TYR A 22 18.46 4.61 -18.83
CA TYR A 22 18.50 3.15 -19.03
C TYR A 22 19.59 2.79 -20.04
N GLU A 23 20.83 2.67 -19.55
CA GLU A 23 21.84 1.83 -20.19
C GLU A 23 22.66 1.07 -19.11
N ASP A 24 22.57 -0.27 -19.18
CA ASP A 24 23.51 -1.29 -18.71
C ASP A 24 24.29 -1.08 -17.39
N LYS A 25 23.59 -1.07 -16.24
CA LYS A 25 24.23 -1.13 -14.90
C LYS A 25 23.52 -2.01 -13.87
N SER A 26 22.98 -3.16 -14.25
CA SER A 26 22.26 -4.08 -13.33
C SER A 26 23.07 -4.44 -12.07
N GLY A 27 24.37 -4.73 -12.22
CA GLY A 27 25.25 -5.10 -11.10
C GLY A 27 25.61 -3.95 -10.15
N ASN A 28 25.55 -2.69 -10.60
CA ASN A 28 25.83 -1.51 -9.77
C ASN A 28 24.55 -0.99 -9.09
N LEU A 29 23.40 -1.19 -9.73
CA LEU A 29 22.09 -0.84 -9.21
C LEU A 29 21.77 -1.64 -7.93
N ASN A 30 21.98 -2.95 -7.94
CA ASN A 30 21.69 -3.83 -6.80
C ASN A 30 22.54 -3.47 -5.57
N LYS A 31 23.84 -3.22 -5.76
CA LYS A 31 24.73 -2.74 -4.68
C LYS A 31 24.30 -1.38 -4.11
N SER A 32 23.73 -0.51 -4.94
CA SER A 32 23.19 0.78 -4.48
C SER A 32 21.88 0.59 -3.70
N LEU A 33 20.98 -0.27 -4.19
CA LEU A 33 19.71 -0.63 -3.54
C LEU A 33 19.93 -1.28 -2.16
N GLU A 34 20.88 -2.22 -2.05
CA GLU A 34 21.24 -2.84 -0.77
C GLU A 34 21.81 -1.83 0.24
N LYS A 35 22.63 -0.88 -0.24
CA LYS A 35 23.09 0.22 0.60
C LYS A 35 21.93 1.08 1.08
N ILE A 36 21.00 1.46 0.20
CA ILE A 36 19.83 2.25 0.59
C ILE A 36 18.98 1.49 1.62
N LYS A 37 18.68 0.22 1.34
CA LYS A 37 17.95 -0.69 2.24
C LYS A 37 18.59 -0.73 3.62
N SER A 38 19.89 -1.03 3.73
CA SER A 38 20.59 -1.11 5.02
C SER A 38 20.63 0.23 5.77
N HIS A 39 20.69 1.37 5.07
CA HIS A 39 20.54 2.68 5.71
C HIS A 39 19.12 2.89 6.26
N ALA A 40 18.09 2.55 5.49
CA ALA A 40 16.69 2.69 5.90
C ALA A 40 16.34 1.76 7.07
N GLU A 41 16.76 0.49 7.03
CA GLU A 41 16.57 -0.48 8.11
C GLU A 41 17.26 -0.02 9.40
N ARG A 42 18.50 0.49 9.31
CA ARG A 42 19.21 1.03 10.48
C ARG A 42 18.49 2.22 11.10
N LEU A 43 17.92 3.11 10.28
CA LEU A 43 17.10 4.21 10.78
C LEU A 43 15.83 3.69 11.47
N LEU A 44 15.15 2.72 10.85
CA LEU A 44 13.94 2.10 11.40
C LEU A 44 14.22 1.36 12.71
N ILE A 45 15.37 0.71 12.87
CA ILE A 45 15.80 0.06 14.12
C ILE A 45 16.18 1.09 15.19
N SER A 46 16.75 2.23 14.78
CA SER A 46 17.13 3.31 15.72
C SER A 46 15.94 4.08 16.29
N MET A 47 14.76 4.01 15.65
CA MET A 47 13.55 4.72 16.08
C MET A 47 12.90 4.10 17.35
N PRO A 48 12.71 2.77 17.47
CA PRO A 48 12.21 2.10 18.68
C PRO A 48 13.12 2.17 19.91
N SER A 49 14.43 2.41 19.73
CA SER A 49 15.38 2.53 20.85
C SER A 49 15.31 3.87 21.59
N MET A 50 14.45 4.80 21.16
CA MET A 50 14.14 5.99 21.95
C MET A 50 13.14 5.62 23.07
N PRO A 51 13.38 6.05 24.33
CA PRO A 51 12.58 5.67 25.50
C PRO A 51 11.09 6.08 25.43
N ASN A 52 10.71 6.84 24.41
CA ASN A 52 9.33 7.19 24.09
C ASN A 52 9.00 6.59 22.72
N ASN A 53 8.10 5.60 22.65
CA ASN A 53 7.55 4.91 21.47
C ASN A 53 6.88 5.83 20.40
N TYR A 54 7.27 7.09 20.31
CA TYR A 54 6.81 8.05 19.34
C TYR A 54 7.68 8.00 18.10
N VAL A 55 7.38 7.03 17.24
CA VAL A 55 7.84 7.11 15.86
C VAL A 55 6.95 8.10 15.12
N GLY A 56 7.57 8.99 14.34
CA GLY A 56 6.82 9.84 13.42
C GLY A 56 6.03 8.95 12.46
N CYS A 57 4.70 9.10 12.45
CA CYS A 57 3.81 8.20 11.70
C CYS A 57 4.10 8.21 10.19
N VAL A 58 4.38 9.40 9.67
CA VAL A 58 4.62 9.62 8.24
C VAL A 58 5.96 9.03 7.85
N GLU A 59 6.97 9.23 8.69
CA GLU A 59 8.34 8.73 8.49
C GLU A 59 8.37 7.21 8.56
N TYR A 60 7.69 6.61 9.54
CA TYR A 60 7.60 5.15 9.67
C TYR A 60 6.93 4.51 8.46
N ALA A 61 5.79 5.05 8.03
CA ALA A 61 5.10 4.57 6.84
C ALA A 61 5.98 4.72 5.59
N SER A 62 6.64 5.87 5.43
CA SER A 62 7.52 6.17 4.29
C SER A 62 8.71 5.23 4.23
N LEU A 63 9.43 5.04 5.34
CA LEU A 63 10.59 4.16 5.42
C LEU A 63 10.22 2.71 5.09
N ASN A 64 9.11 2.22 5.63
CA ASN A 64 8.62 0.88 5.31
C ASN A 64 8.28 0.74 3.81
N LYS A 65 7.59 1.70 3.20
CA LYS A 65 7.32 1.65 1.74
C LYS A 65 8.59 1.70 0.89
N MET A 66 9.62 2.43 1.32
CA MET A 66 10.92 2.45 0.64
C MET A 66 11.63 1.10 0.73
N ILE A 67 11.67 0.52 1.94
CA ILE A 67 12.28 -0.80 2.15
C ILE A 67 11.55 -1.86 1.34
N ALA A 68 10.21 -1.81 1.30
CA ALA A 68 9.39 -2.66 0.44
C ALA A 68 9.78 -2.51 -1.04
N THR A 69 9.87 -1.28 -1.54
CA THR A 69 10.28 -1.00 -2.93
C THR A 69 11.66 -1.57 -3.25
N CYS A 70 12.61 -1.44 -2.31
CA CYS A 70 13.96 -2.01 -2.49
C CYS A 70 13.91 -3.54 -2.54
N ASN A 71 13.18 -4.17 -1.63
CA ASN A 71 13.05 -5.62 -1.57
C ASN A 71 12.35 -6.21 -2.80
N LEU A 72 11.30 -5.57 -3.32
CA LEU A 72 10.65 -5.97 -4.58
C LEU A 72 11.65 -5.94 -5.75
N LYS A 73 12.48 -4.89 -5.86
CA LYS A 73 13.50 -4.79 -6.92
C LYS A 73 14.63 -5.80 -6.78
N ILE A 74 14.94 -6.23 -5.56
CA ILE A 74 15.97 -7.25 -5.28
C ILE A 74 15.40 -8.67 -5.50
N GLY A 75 14.08 -8.84 -5.52
CA GLY A 75 13.40 -10.13 -5.64
C GLY A 75 13.06 -10.80 -4.30
N ASN A 76 13.12 -10.06 -3.18
CA ASN A 76 12.68 -10.56 -1.87
C ASN A 76 11.24 -10.09 -1.58
N GLU A 77 10.28 -10.79 -2.16
CA GLU A 77 8.88 -10.40 -2.16
C GLU A 77 8.22 -10.50 -0.77
N LEU A 78 8.42 -11.61 -0.05
CA LEU A 78 7.83 -11.82 1.28
C LEU A 78 8.25 -10.75 2.29
N LEU A 79 9.53 -10.36 2.27
CA LEU A 79 10.02 -9.27 3.12
C LEU A 79 9.42 -7.93 2.69
N ALA A 80 9.22 -7.71 1.38
CA ALA A 80 8.55 -6.51 0.91
C ALA A 80 7.09 -6.45 1.39
N ILE A 81 6.35 -7.55 1.32
CA ILE A 81 4.97 -7.67 1.81
C ILE A 81 4.88 -7.28 3.28
N HIS A 82 5.78 -7.79 4.11
CA HIS A 82 5.85 -7.41 5.53
C HIS A 82 5.99 -5.90 5.71
N HIS A 83 6.93 -5.27 5.02
CA HIS A 83 7.10 -3.83 5.11
C HIS A 83 5.92 -3.04 4.53
N LEU A 84 5.24 -3.56 3.49
CA LEU A 84 4.01 -2.95 3.00
C LEU A 84 2.93 -3.00 4.08
N ILE A 85 2.70 -4.15 4.72
CA ILE A 85 1.76 -4.29 5.85
C ILE A 85 2.11 -3.33 6.99
N GLU A 86 3.39 -3.26 7.38
CA GLU A 86 3.88 -2.35 8.42
C GLU A 86 3.73 -0.87 8.04
N SER A 87 3.55 -0.52 6.77
CA SER A 87 3.31 0.86 6.36
C SER A 87 1.87 1.34 6.61
N HIS A 88 0.93 0.44 6.90
CA HIS A 88 -0.49 0.76 7.07
C HIS A 88 -0.88 1.10 8.51
N ALA A 89 -1.96 1.89 8.62
CA ALA A 89 -2.66 2.22 9.87
C ALA A 89 -1.74 2.69 11.04
N VAL A 90 -0.59 3.31 10.72
CA VAL A 90 0.46 3.65 11.70
C VAL A 90 -0.08 4.55 12.83
N ILE A 91 -0.86 5.57 12.48
CA ILE A 91 -1.48 6.50 13.45
C ILE A 91 -2.43 5.75 14.38
N LEU A 92 -3.29 4.88 13.83
CA LEU A 92 -4.26 4.12 14.62
C LEU A 92 -3.54 3.17 15.59
N ARG A 93 -2.52 2.46 15.12
CA ARG A 93 -1.68 1.59 15.97
C ARG A 93 -1.01 2.39 17.08
N GLN A 94 -0.44 3.56 16.77
CA GLN A 94 0.18 4.43 17.77
C GLN A 94 -0.84 4.94 18.81
N GLN A 95 -2.06 5.31 18.39
CA GLN A 95 -3.12 5.73 19.31
C GLN A 95 -3.53 4.61 20.27
N ILE A 96 -3.63 3.37 19.78
CA ILE A 96 -3.96 2.20 20.61
C ILE A 96 -2.84 1.94 21.62
N LEU A 97 -1.57 1.96 21.18
CA LEU A 97 -0.42 1.79 22.06
C LEU A 97 -0.34 2.88 23.12
N HIS A 98 -0.57 4.14 22.75
CA HIS A 98 -0.59 5.25 23.70
C HIS A 98 -1.74 5.12 24.72
N ARG A 99 -2.93 4.70 24.27
CA ARG A 99 -4.06 4.44 25.16
C ARG A 99 -3.73 3.31 26.16
N HIS A 100 -3.09 2.24 25.68
CA HIS A 100 -2.65 1.15 26.54
C HIS A 100 -1.66 1.63 27.61
N GLN A 101 -0.61 2.37 27.21
CA GLN A 101 0.38 2.94 28.15
C GLN A 101 -0.27 3.86 29.19
N LYS A 102 -1.21 4.72 28.76
CA LYS A 102 -1.95 5.60 29.67
C LYS A 102 -2.79 4.81 30.67
N THR A 103 -3.45 3.74 30.24
CA THR A 103 -4.22 2.87 31.12
C THR A 103 -3.32 2.16 32.12
N GLN A 104 -2.17 1.63 31.68
CA GLN A 104 -1.18 0.99 32.54
C GLN A 104 -0.63 1.94 33.61
N MET A 105 -0.32 3.18 33.23
CA MET A 105 0.11 4.22 34.17
C MET A 105 -0.97 4.53 35.21
N ARG A 106 -2.24 4.64 34.78
CA ARG A 106 -3.37 4.87 35.71
C ARG A 106 -3.56 3.72 36.68
N GLU A 107 -3.48 2.48 36.21
CA GLU A 107 -3.53 1.29 37.06
C GLU A 107 -2.43 1.33 38.12
N SER A 108 -1.20 1.66 37.73
CA SER A 108 -0.06 1.75 38.66
C SER A 108 -0.18 2.89 39.69
N LEU A 109 -0.84 4.01 39.33
CA LEU A 109 -0.98 5.18 40.20
C LEU A 109 -2.18 5.05 41.15
N LEU A 110 -3.28 4.49 40.65
CA LEU A 110 -4.54 4.38 41.40
C LEU A 110 -4.68 3.05 42.12
N ASN A 111 -3.87 2.03 41.80
CA ASN A 111 -3.99 0.66 42.29
C ASN A 111 -5.40 0.05 42.07
N ILE A 112 -6.09 0.50 41.02
CA ILE A 112 -7.42 0.00 40.64
C ILE A 112 -7.28 -0.76 39.32
N PRO A 113 -7.75 -2.02 39.24
CA PRO A 113 -7.66 -2.80 38.01
C PRO A 113 -8.35 -2.09 36.87
N GLN A 114 -7.69 -2.02 35.72
CA GLN A 114 -8.23 -1.38 34.52
C GLN A 114 -8.59 -2.42 33.47
N THR A 115 -9.66 -2.15 32.71
CA THR A 115 -10.01 -2.96 31.55
C THR A 115 -9.28 -2.46 30.31
N TYR A 116 -8.61 -3.39 29.62
CA TYR A 116 -7.93 -3.12 28.37
C TYR A 116 -8.83 -3.55 27.20
N GLY A 117 -9.16 -2.63 26.30
CA GLY A 117 -10.03 -2.94 25.15
C GLY A 117 -9.36 -3.76 24.05
N LEU A 118 -8.05 -3.63 23.87
CA LEU A 118 -7.27 -4.39 22.88
C LEU A 118 -5.93 -4.82 23.50
N LYS A 119 -5.47 -6.04 23.16
CA LYS A 119 -4.12 -6.46 23.52
C LYS A 119 -3.10 -5.65 22.70
N PRO A 120 -2.13 -4.99 23.34
CA PRO A 120 -1.14 -4.14 22.65
C PRO A 120 -0.23 -4.94 21.72
N THR A 121 -0.05 -6.23 21.97
CA THR A 121 0.74 -7.14 21.13
C THR A 121 0.19 -7.27 19.71
N TYR A 122 -1.11 -7.06 19.50
CA TYR A 122 -1.75 -7.18 18.19
C TYR A 122 -1.50 -5.97 17.27
N VAL A 123 -1.05 -4.85 17.84
CA VAL A 123 -0.85 -3.58 17.11
C VAL A 123 0.57 -3.04 17.25
N LYS A 124 1.46 -3.86 17.81
CA LYS A 124 2.86 -3.48 18.00
C LYS A 124 3.53 -3.34 16.63
N PHE A 125 4.37 -2.33 16.49
CA PHE A 125 5.25 -2.17 15.34
C PHE A 125 6.29 -3.29 15.36
N GLU A 126 6.24 -4.17 14.37
CA GLU A 126 7.23 -5.23 14.19
C GLU A 126 8.38 -4.67 13.32
N THR A 127 9.62 -4.84 13.78
CA THR A 127 10.82 -4.41 13.04
C THR A 127 11.60 -5.57 12.46
N LYS A 128 11.21 -6.81 12.80
CA LYS A 128 11.81 -8.04 12.30
C LYS A 128 10.73 -8.87 11.66
N PHE A 129 10.94 -9.18 10.39
CA PHE A 129 10.07 -10.10 9.67
C PHE A 129 10.27 -11.52 10.17
N SER A 130 9.16 -12.22 10.39
CA SER A 130 9.12 -13.68 10.49
C SER A 130 7.99 -14.18 9.62
N TYR A 131 8.34 -14.93 8.58
CA TYR A 131 7.37 -15.52 7.66
C TYR A 131 6.40 -16.45 8.38
N ASP A 132 6.92 -17.27 9.31
CA ASP A 132 6.11 -18.22 10.07
C ASP A 132 5.02 -17.52 10.89
N ILE A 133 5.32 -16.33 11.43
CA ILE A 133 4.35 -15.52 12.20
C ILE A 133 3.27 -14.95 11.27
N LEU A 134 3.64 -14.47 10.09
CA LEU A 134 2.66 -13.97 9.12
C LEU A 134 1.75 -15.11 8.64
N LYS A 135 2.36 -16.24 8.26
CA LYS A 135 1.63 -17.43 7.80
C LYS A 135 0.71 -17.97 8.89
N SER A 136 1.17 -18.08 10.14
CA SER A 136 0.32 -18.54 11.25
C SER A 136 -0.89 -17.63 11.46
N LYS A 137 -0.69 -16.30 11.42
CA LYS A 137 -1.78 -15.31 11.53
C LYS A 137 -2.79 -15.43 10.38
N LEU A 138 -2.34 -15.69 9.16
CA LEU A 138 -3.21 -15.83 7.99
C LEU A 138 -4.00 -17.15 7.99
N VAL A 139 -3.39 -18.25 8.45
CA VAL A 139 -4.04 -19.57 8.56
C VAL A 139 -5.15 -19.56 9.62
N GLU A 140 -5.03 -18.75 10.68
CA GLU A 140 -6.07 -18.58 11.69
C GLU A 140 -7.33 -17.86 11.16
N LEU A 141 -7.24 -17.17 10.02
CA LEU A 141 -8.38 -16.46 9.43
C LEU A 141 -9.28 -17.41 8.63
N PRO A 142 -10.60 -17.12 8.54
CA PRO A 142 -11.54 -17.93 7.76
C PRO A 142 -11.08 -18.09 6.31
N LYS A 143 -11.20 -19.31 5.77
CA LYS A 143 -10.82 -19.64 4.39
C LYS A 143 -11.68 -18.93 3.33
N GLU A 144 -12.87 -18.48 3.73
CA GLU A 144 -13.80 -17.73 2.90
C GLU A 144 -13.40 -16.25 2.78
N TRP A 145 -12.42 -15.79 3.57
CA TRP A 145 -11.95 -14.42 3.49
C TRP A 145 -10.94 -14.25 2.36
N TYR A 146 -10.99 -13.11 1.70
CA TYR A 146 -10.02 -12.76 0.67
C TYR A 146 -9.44 -11.40 1.00
N ILE A 147 -8.18 -11.38 1.41
CA ILE A 147 -7.52 -10.17 1.90
C ILE A 147 -6.63 -9.61 0.80
N LEU A 148 -7.03 -8.44 0.31
CA LEU A 148 -6.25 -7.61 -0.58
C LEU A 148 -5.81 -6.34 0.12
N GLN A 149 -4.52 -6.03 0.02
CA GLN A 149 -3.97 -4.77 0.46
C GLN A 149 -3.48 -3.97 -0.75
N VAL A 150 -4.13 -2.83 -1.01
CA VAL A 150 -3.70 -1.87 -2.04
C VAL A 150 -2.89 -0.76 -1.38
N THR A 151 -1.64 -0.59 -1.80
CA THR A 151 -0.70 0.36 -1.21
C THR A 151 -0.09 1.24 -2.29
N VAL A 152 -0.21 2.56 -2.16
CA VAL A 152 0.50 3.49 -3.04
C VAL A 152 2.01 3.38 -2.80
N GLN A 153 2.77 3.23 -3.89
CA GLN A 153 4.24 3.20 -3.87
C GLN A 153 4.79 4.45 -3.19
N TYR A 154 5.94 4.32 -2.55
CA TYR A 154 6.63 5.48 -2.00
C TYR A 154 7.01 6.46 -3.12
N GLU A 155 6.56 7.71 -3.00
CA GLU A 155 7.06 8.83 -3.77
C GLU A 155 7.64 9.87 -2.81
N SER A 156 8.84 10.38 -3.09
CA SER A 156 9.36 11.50 -2.30
C SER A 156 8.48 12.73 -2.49
N SER A 157 8.01 13.31 -1.39
CA SER A 157 7.39 14.62 -1.39
C SER A 157 8.41 15.66 -1.83
N ASN A 158 8.29 16.20 -3.04
CA ASN A 158 8.95 17.46 -3.34
C ASN A 158 8.38 18.50 -2.38
N VAL A 159 9.22 19.14 -1.58
CA VAL A 159 8.83 20.20 -0.61
C VAL A 159 7.98 21.30 -1.28
N LEU A 160 8.16 21.49 -2.59
CA LEU A 160 7.40 22.42 -3.43
C LEU A 160 5.95 21.97 -3.73
N LYS A 161 5.63 20.68 -3.64
CA LYS A 161 4.26 20.14 -3.86
C LYS A 161 3.32 20.39 -2.69
N TYR A 162 3.79 20.85 -1.52
CA TYR A 162 2.93 21.06 -0.36
C TYR A 162 1.83 22.12 -0.57
N ARG A 163 1.98 22.99 -1.59
CA ARG A 163 0.94 23.98 -1.97
C ARG A 163 -0.20 23.40 -2.80
N SER A 164 -0.04 22.24 -3.42
CA SER A 164 -1.07 21.57 -4.20
C SER A 164 -1.12 20.12 -3.76
N ILE A 165 -2.16 19.72 -3.02
CA ILE A 165 -2.42 18.31 -2.70
C ILE A 165 -2.41 17.54 -4.02
N SER A 166 -1.30 16.89 -4.34
CA SER A 166 -1.13 16.23 -5.63
C SER A 166 -1.85 14.89 -5.53
N ASN A 167 -3.14 14.89 -5.81
CA ASN A 167 -3.94 13.67 -6.00
C ASN A 167 -3.61 13.04 -7.35
N LEU A 168 -2.32 12.94 -7.65
CA LEU A 168 -1.86 12.36 -8.90
C LEU A 168 -1.89 10.84 -8.76
N MET A 169 -2.17 10.18 -9.87
CA MET A 169 -1.97 8.75 -10.00
C MET A 169 -0.49 8.43 -9.75
N SER A 170 -0.28 7.45 -8.88
CA SER A 170 1.01 6.90 -8.50
C SER A 170 1.01 5.41 -8.82
N ALA A 171 2.17 4.78 -8.85
CA ALA A 171 2.21 3.31 -8.90
C ALA A 171 1.59 2.70 -7.64
N ILE A 172 0.95 1.54 -7.76
CA ILE A 172 0.29 0.84 -6.66
C ILE A 172 0.81 -0.59 -6.52
N HIS A 173 0.97 -1.02 -5.28
CA HIS A 173 1.25 -2.39 -4.91
C HIS A 173 -0.07 -3.06 -4.50
N ILE A 174 -0.47 -4.09 -5.21
CA ILE A 174 -1.59 -4.97 -4.87
C ILE A 174 -0.98 -6.21 -4.20
N THR A 175 -1.25 -6.36 -2.91
CA THR A 175 -0.75 -7.49 -2.12
C THR A 175 -1.90 -8.43 -1.78
N ILE A 176 -1.76 -9.69 -2.17
CA ILE A 176 -2.71 -10.76 -1.93
C ILE A 176 -2.24 -11.53 -0.69
N LEU A 177 -3.11 -11.63 0.30
CA LEU A 177 -2.86 -12.31 1.56
C LEU A 177 -3.86 -13.49 1.68
N PRO A 178 -3.47 -14.69 1.23
CA PRO A 178 -4.35 -15.86 1.28
C PRO A 178 -4.65 -16.23 2.74
N THR A 179 -5.89 -16.59 3.04
CA THR A 179 -6.34 -16.98 4.39
C THR A 179 -6.70 -18.46 4.47
N GLY A 180 -6.77 -18.97 5.69
CA GLY A 180 -7.02 -20.39 5.94
C GLY A 180 -5.82 -21.28 5.56
N PRO A 181 -6.00 -22.61 5.48
CA PRO A 181 -4.91 -23.56 5.23
C PRO A 181 -4.45 -23.59 3.76
N SER A 182 -4.55 -22.48 3.04
CA SER A 182 -4.14 -22.39 1.64
C SER A 182 -2.63 -22.64 1.47
N GLU A 183 -2.26 -23.38 0.43
CA GLU A 183 -0.86 -23.60 0.06
C GLU A 183 -0.26 -22.39 -0.67
N ILE A 184 -1.11 -21.44 -1.11
CA ILE A 184 -0.68 -20.26 -1.85
C ILE A 184 0.08 -19.32 -0.91
N GLU A 185 1.25 -18.86 -1.33
CA GLU A 185 2.02 -17.86 -0.60
C GLU A 185 1.50 -16.45 -0.85
N PRO A 186 1.68 -15.51 0.10
CA PRO A 186 1.41 -14.10 -0.14
C PRO A 186 2.17 -13.57 -1.36
N LEU A 187 1.46 -12.86 -2.24
CA LEU A 187 1.98 -12.31 -3.50
C LEU A 187 1.79 -10.79 -3.54
N CYS A 188 2.71 -10.06 -4.17
CA CYS A 188 2.67 -8.62 -4.37
C CYS A 188 2.95 -8.24 -5.82
N ILE A 189 1.95 -7.64 -6.47
CA ILE A 189 2.07 -7.15 -7.84
C ILE A 189 2.17 -5.62 -7.81
N THR A 190 3.12 -5.07 -8.55
CA THR A 190 3.29 -3.63 -8.69
C THR A 190 2.74 -3.17 -10.02
N LEU A 191 1.67 -2.37 -9.99
CA LEU A 191 1.14 -1.72 -11.17
C LEU A 191 1.78 -0.35 -11.32
N PRO A 192 2.46 -0.08 -12.45
CA PRO A 192 3.02 1.23 -12.71
C PRO A 192 1.89 2.26 -12.88
N LYS A 193 2.24 3.53 -12.74
CA LYS A 193 1.36 4.61 -13.19
C LYS A 193 1.11 4.42 -14.71
N PRO A 194 -0.14 4.47 -15.19
CA PRO A 194 -0.41 4.32 -16.61
C PRO A 194 0.26 5.45 -17.40
N GLU A 195 0.90 5.08 -18.51
CA GLU A 195 1.41 6.03 -19.50
C GLU A 195 0.23 6.57 -20.29
N MET A 196 -0.33 7.69 -19.83
CA MET A 196 -1.39 8.38 -20.57
C MET A 196 -0.74 9.42 -21.48
N GLU A 197 -1.03 9.35 -22.79
CA GLU A 197 -0.59 10.35 -23.78
C GLU A 197 -1.15 11.76 -23.49
N VAL A 198 -2.22 11.82 -22.71
CA VAL A 198 -2.91 13.03 -22.27
C VAL A 198 -2.67 13.22 -20.78
N SER A 199 -2.59 14.46 -20.30
CA SER A 199 -2.46 14.85 -18.88
C SER A 199 -3.65 14.46 -17.98
N TYR A 200 -4.50 13.54 -18.44
CA TYR A 200 -5.67 13.07 -17.73
C TYR A 200 -5.25 12.22 -16.53
N ASP A 201 -5.86 12.52 -15.37
CA ASP A 201 -5.55 11.87 -14.10
C ASP A 201 -6.86 11.52 -13.40
N ILE A 202 -7.13 10.21 -13.29
CA ILE A 202 -8.40 9.69 -12.78
C ILE A 202 -8.63 10.10 -11.32
N CYS A 203 -7.57 10.12 -10.50
CA CYS A 203 -7.65 10.56 -9.12
C CYS A 203 -8.05 12.04 -9.02
N THR A 204 -7.58 12.86 -9.96
CA THR A 204 -7.97 14.27 -10.06
C THR A 204 -9.41 14.42 -10.53
N GLU A 205 -9.88 13.60 -11.49
CA GLU A 205 -11.29 13.56 -11.91
C GLU A 205 -12.21 13.23 -10.74
N ILE A 206 -11.95 12.11 -10.05
CA ILE A 206 -12.75 11.65 -8.92
C ILE A 206 -12.78 12.74 -7.84
N LYS A 207 -11.64 13.38 -7.55
CA LYS A 207 -11.59 14.50 -6.60
C LYS A 207 -12.49 15.66 -7.05
N ASN A 208 -12.40 16.06 -8.31
CA ASN A 208 -13.22 17.15 -8.85
C ASN A 208 -14.72 16.82 -8.80
N ILE A 209 -15.10 15.58 -9.06
CA ILE A 209 -16.48 15.09 -8.92
C ILE A 209 -16.93 15.23 -7.46
N LEU A 210 -16.12 14.74 -6.51
CA LEU A 210 -16.41 14.82 -5.06
C LEU A 210 -16.46 16.27 -4.55
N ASP A 211 -15.53 17.14 -4.97
CA ASP A 211 -15.52 18.56 -4.59
C ASP A 211 -16.74 19.28 -5.18
N SER A 212 -17.15 18.93 -6.41
CA SER A 212 -18.33 19.49 -7.06
C SER A 212 -19.66 18.99 -6.49
N TYR A 213 -19.65 17.88 -5.73
CA TYR A 213 -20.84 17.35 -5.05
C TYR A 213 -21.43 18.41 -4.12
N LYS A 214 -20.56 19.09 -3.35
CA LYS A 214 -21.00 20.09 -2.37
C LYS A 214 -21.64 21.30 -3.05
N THR A 215 -21.02 21.82 -4.10
CA THR A 215 -21.50 23.04 -4.79
C THR A 215 -22.73 22.79 -5.65
N LYS A 216 -22.83 21.61 -6.28
CA LYS A 216 -23.99 21.26 -7.10
C LYS A 216 -25.13 20.74 -6.25
N LEU A 217 -24.95 19.70 -5.44
CA LEU A 217 -26.10 19.05 -4.79
C LEU A 217 -26.61 19.76 -3.53
N GLN A 218 -25.85 20.68 -2.94
CA GLN A 218 -26.33 21.54 -1.84
C GLN A 218 -26.84 22.90 -2.33
N ALA A 219 -26.88 23.13 -3.64
CA ALA A 219 -27.46 24.36 -4.19
C ALA A 219 -28.97 24.43 -3.92
N THR A 220 -29.49 25.64 -3.73
CA THR A 220 -30.93 25.86 -3.62
C THR A 220 -31.56 25.73 -5.01
N TYR A 221 -32.27 24.62 -5.24
CA TYR A 221 -32.97 24.39 -6.50
C TYR A 221 -34.38 24.94 -6.46
N THR A 222 -34.76 25.71 -7.47
CA THR A 222 -36.12 26.27 -7.59
C THR A 222 -37.16 25.19 -7.92
N LYS A 223 -36.75 24.07 -8.55
CA LYS A 223 -37.59 22.89 -8.83
C LYS A 223 -36.86 21.61 -8.46
N ASN A 224 -37.58 20.65 -7.89
CA ASN A 224 -37.04 19.36 -7.48
C ASN A 224 -36.47 18.55 -8.67
N GLU A 225 -37.02 18.72 -9.87
CA GLU A 225 -36.53 18.07 -11.09
C GLU A 225 -35.06 18.41 -11.38
N TYR A 226 -34.64 19.66 -11.18
CA TYR A 226 -33.25 20.07 -11.41
C TYR A 226 -32.27 19.39 -10.44
N TYR A 227 -32.70 19.15 -9.20
CA TYR A 227 -31.90 18.38 -8.24
C TYR A 227 -31.63 16.95 -8.76
N TRP A 228 -32.68 16.27 -9.26
CA TRP A 228 -32.53 14.91 -9.79
C TRP A 228 -31.69 14.84 -11.07
N ILE A 229 -31.81 15.83 -11.95
CA ILE A 229 -30.95 15.95 -13.14
C ILE A 229 -29.48 16.06 -12.73
N MET A 230 -29.17 16.97 -11.80
CA MET A 230 -27.80 17.18 -11.32
C MET A 230 -27.24 15.95 -10.61
N ARG A 231 -28.07 15.22 -9.86
CA ARG A 231 -27.67 13.96 -9.22
C ARG A 231 -27.36 12.87 -10.25
N LYS A 232 -28.18 12.75 -11.29
CA LYS A 232 -27.95 11.79 -12.39
C LYS A 232 -26.68 12.11 -13.16
N GLU A 233 -26.40 13.38 -13.43
CA GLU A 233 -25.15 13.79 -14.09
C GLU A 233 -23.91 13.45 -13.26
N GLN A 234 -23.97 13.65 -11.94
CA GLN A 234 -22.87 13.29 -11.03
C GLN A 234 -22.65 11.78 -10.97
N ASP A 235 -23.72 11.00 -10.90
CA ASP A 235 -23.66 9.54 -10.93
C ASP A 235 -23.03 9.03 -12.25
N ASN A 236 -23.44 9.58 -13.39
CA ASN A 236 -22.88 9.23 -14.69
C ASN A 236 -21.38 9.58 -14.79
N LYS A 237 -20.96 10.73 -14.24
CA LYS A 237 -19.54 11.12 -14.21
C LYS A 237 -18.71 10.17 -13.35
N MET A 238 -19.22 9.83 -12.16
CA MET A 238 -18.53 8.87 -11.30
C MET A 238 -18.40 7.50 -11.97
N LYS A 239 -19.47 7.00 -12.63
CA LYS A 239 -19.43 5.75 -13.39
C LYS A 239 -18.34 5.76 -14.45
N MET A 240 -18.29 6.80 -15.30
CA MET A 240 -17.25 6.93 -16.32
C MET A 240 -15.83 6.99 -15.71
N ALA A 241 -15.64 7.67 -14.58
CA ALA A 241 -14.34 7.74 -13.91
C ALA A 241 -13.91 6.37 -13.36
N ILE A 242 -14.85 5.58 -12.80
CA ILE A 242 -14.58 4.22 -12.33
C ILE A 242 -14.30 3.26 -13.49
N ASP A 243 -15.07 3.34 -14.57
CA ASP A 243 -14.82 2.55 -15.79
C ASP A 243 -13.42 2.86 -16.35
N GLY A 244 -13.01 4.14 -16.32
CA GLY A 244 -11.66 4.56 -16.67
C GLY A 244 -10.59 3.98 -15.75
N LEU A 245 -10.84 3.94 -14.43
CA LEU A 245 -9.93 3.32 -13.45
C LEU A 245 -9.73 1.84 -13.73
N GLU A 246 -10.83 1.13 -13.98
CA GLU A 246 -10.82 -0.31 -14.27
C GLU A 246 -10.09 -0.60 -15.58
N THR A 247 -10.46 0.08 -16.66
CA THR A 247 -9.96 -0.23 -18.01
C THR A 247 -8.56 0.30 -18.29
N THR A 248 -8.18 1.44 -17.69
CA THR A 248 -6.90 2.10 -18.00
C THR A 248 -5.81 1.75 -17.00
N TRP A 249 -6.15 1.71 -15.71
CA TRP A 249 -5.16 1.56 -14.64
C TRP A 249 -5.05 0.11 -14.15
N LEU A 250 -6.17 -0.53 -13.77
CA LEU A 250 -6.14 -1.92 -13.30
C LEU A 250 -6.01 -2.92 -14.46
N ARG A 251 -6.65 -2.64 -15.59
CA ARG A 251 -6.65 -3.48 -16.80
C ARG A 251 -7.02 -4.92 -16.47
N GLU A 252 -6.16 -5.88 -16.77
CA GLU A 252 -6.35 -7.31 -16.51
C GLU A 252 -6.27 -7.63 -15.01
N TRP A 253 -5.51 -6.85 -14.23
CA TRP A 253 -5.31 -7.08 -12.80
C TRP A 253 -6.55 -6.83 -11.94
N ARG A 254 -7.64 -6.31 -12.54
CA ARG A 254 -8.94 -6.20 -11.86
C ARG A 254 -9.49 -7.56 -11.41
N VAL A 255 -9.13 -8.64 -12.11
CA VAL A 255 -9.55 -10.01 -11.74
C VAL A 255 -9.10 -10.39 -10.33
N LEU A 256 -8.00 -9.80 -9.87
CA LEU A 256 -7.51 -10.04 -8.52
C LEU A 256 -8.50 -9.58 -7.45
N PHE A 257 -9.40 -8.64 -7.74
CA PHE A 257 -10.40 -8.14 -6.78
C PHE A 257 -11.66 -9.00 -6.70
N MET A 258 -11.76 -10.04 -7.53
CA MET A 258 -12.87 -10.99 -7.50
C MET A 258 -12.55 -12.06 -6.46
N ALA A 259 -13.43 -12.19 -5.45
CA ALA A 259 -13.30 -13.17 -4.38
C ALA A 259 -13.99 -14.50 -4.74
N ASP A 260 -13.98 -14.86 -6.02
CA ASP A 260 -14.63 -16.08 -6.50
C ASP A 260 -13.73 -17.28 -6.17
N PRO A 261 -14.25 -18.30 -5.46
CA PRO A 261 -13.51 -19.52 -5.24
C PRO A 261 -13.25 -20.18 -6.59
N ILE A 262 -11.98 -20.52 -6.87
CA ILE A 262 -11.66 -21.31 -8.04
C ILE A 262 -12.04 -22.76 -7.73
N GLU A 263 -13.28 -23.13 -8.05
CA GLU A 263 -13.85 -24.44 -7.71
C GLU A 263 -13.45 -25.53 -8.73
N ASP A 264 -13.06 -25.14 -9.95
CA ASP A 264 -12.77 -26.07 -11.05
C ASP A 264 -11.26 -26.25 -11.29
N LEU A 265 -10.69 -27.27 -10.63
CA LEU A 265 -9.27 -27.62 -10.74
C LEU A 265 -8.89 -28.19 -12.11
N GLU A 266 -9.85 -28.73 -12.88
CA GLU A 266 -9.56 -29.34 -14.18
C GLU A 266 -9.21 -28.25 -15.22
N ILE A 267 -10.00 -27.19 -15.27
CA ILE A 267 -9.74 -26.03 -16.15
C ILE A 267 -8.40 -25.36 -15.80
N ILE A 268 -8.06 -25.25 -14.51
CA ILE A 268 -6.76 -24.68 -14.09
C ILE A 268 -5.60 -25.51 -14.66
N ASN A 269 -5.69 -26.84 -14.58
CA ASN A 269 -4.65 -27.73 -15.07
C ASN A 269 -4.50 -27.63 -16.60
N GLU A 270 -5.60 -27.57 -17.34
CA GLU A 270 -5.56 -27.35 -18.80
C GLU A 270 -4.90 -26.02 -19.17
N ILE A 271 -5.20 -24.95 -18.43
CA ILE A 271 -4.58 -23.63 -18.64
C ILE A 271 -3.08 -23.70 -18.33
N HIS A 272 -2.68 -24.36 -17.24
CA HIS A 272 -1.26 -24.56 -16.91
C HIS A 272 -0.52 -25.30 -18.02
N GLU A 273 -1.06 -26.42 -18.51
CA GLU A 273 -0.47 -27.19 -19.60
C GLU A 273 -0.36 -26.37 -20.90
N MET A 274 -1.39 -25.58 -21.21
CA MET A 274 -1.37 -24.70 -22.38
C MET A 274 -0.27 -23.63 -22.25
N ILE A 275 -0.14 -22.98 -21.09
CA ILE A 275 0.90 -21.98 -20.84
C ILE A 275 2.29 -22.60 -20.90
N ASP A 276 2.50 -23.76 -20.27
CA ASP A 276 3.77 -24.48 -20.29
C ASP A 276 4.18 -24.84 -21.72
N LYS A 277 3.22 -25.32 -22.53
CA LYS A 277 3.46 -25.60 -23.94
C LYS A 277 3.84 -24.34 -24.72
N LEU A 278 3.13 -23.22 -24.53
CA LEU A 278 3.45 -21.95 -25.19
C LEU A 278 4.85 -21.45 -24.82
N ILE A 279 5.24 -21.58 -23.54
CA ILE A 279 6.59 -21.22 -23.08
C ILE A 279 7.64 -22.12 -23.71
N LEU A 280 7.39 -23.43 -23.78
CA LEU A 280 8.30 -24.39 -24.41
C LEU A 280 8.48 -24.07 -25.89
N ASP A 281 7.38 -23.91 -26.63
CA ASP A 281 7.41 -23.58 -28.07
C ASP A 281 8.16 -22.26 -28.32
N SER A 282 8.03 -21.27 -27.44
CA SER A 282 8.75 -19.99 -27.54
C SER A 282 10.26 -20.08 -27.32
N LYS A 283 10.74 -21.09 -26.57
CA LYS A 283 12.17 -21.30 -26.30
C LYS A 283 12.88 -22.05 -27.43
N PHE A 284 12.12 -22.75 -28.28
CA PHE A 284 12.63 -23.53 -29.41
C PHE A 284 12.42 -22.84 -30.77
N SER A 285 11.88 -21.61 -30.79
CA SER A 285 11.81 -20.71 -31.95
C SER A 285 12.91 -19.66 -31.93
#